data_AF-A0A1R1JBQ4-F1
#
_entry.id   AF-A0A1R1JBQ4-F1
#
_cell.length_a   1.000
_cell.length_b   1.000
_cell.length_c   1.000
_cell.angle_alpha   90.00
_cell.angle_beta   90.00
_cell.angle_gamma   90.00
#
_symmetry.space_group_name_H-M   'P 1'
#
loop_
_entity.id
_entity.type
_entity.pdbx_description
1 polymer ?
#
loop_
_entity_poly.entity_id
_entity_poly.type
_entity_poly.pdbx_seq_one_letter_code
_entity_poly.pdbx_strand_id
1 'polypeptide(L)'
;MMKRTGVFVALVGAFAVASIAQAGGDAAVKPRQEIQLTKNAWGCLSKDNLDSVLDHERGGHSQAKQQYFDDFRCLSVPEGQRFRVVSVDNGDVQFVSADNSDQQGLWADSRFIKQ
;
A
#
# COMPACT_ATOMS: atom_id res chain seq x y z
N MET A 1 33.22 -31.22 47.79
CA MET A 1 31.86 -31.02 47.24
C MET A 1 31.97 -30.13 46.01
N MET A 2 31.51 -30.59 44.84
CA MET A 2 30.84 -29.79 43.80
C MET A 2 30.53 -30.73 42.62
N LYS A 3 29.26 -31.15 42.52
CA LYS A 3 28.70 -31.85 41.37
C LYS A 3 28.55 -30.86 40.22
N ARG A 4 28.92 -31.23 39.00
CA ARG A 4 28.40 -30.61 37.77
C ARG A 4 28.19 -31.66 36.68
N THR A 5 27.08 -32.36 36.82
CA THR A 5 26.41 -33.09 35.74
C THR A 5 25.40 -32.13 35.11
N GLY A 6 25.34 -32.05 33.78
CA GLY A 6 24.35 -31.23 33.11
C GLY A 6 24.56 -31.09 31.60
N VAL A 7 24.40 -32.19 30.88
CA VAL A 7 23.93 -32.17 29.48
C VAL A 7 22.51 -31.55 29.49
N PHE A 8 22.15 -30.68 28.55
CA PHE A 8 20.94 -30.82 27.71
C PHE A 8 20.57 -29.59 26.85
N VAL A 9 20.19 -29.94 25.60
CA VAL A 9 19.33 -29.27 24.62
C VAL A 9 19.88 -28.05 23.87
N ALA A 10 20.44 -28.34 22.69
CA ALA A 10 20.40 -27.45 21.54
C ALA A 10 18.96 -27.39 21.00
N LEU A 11 18.33 -26.23 21.08
CA LEU A 11 17.04 -25.95 20.44
C LEU A 11 17.27 -25.73 18.93
N VAL A 12 17.00 -26.77 18.15
CA VAL A 12 16.86 -26.72 16.70
C VAL A 12 15.45 -26.22 16.38
N GLY A 13 15.37 -25.15 15.58
CA GLY A 13 14.44 -25.03 14.46
C GLY A 13 12.96 -24.78 14.76
N ALA A 14 12.53 -23.54 14.53
CA ALA A 14 11.27 -23.27 13.84
C ALA A 14 11.41 -21.93 13.09
N PHE A 15 11.89 -22.01 11.86
CA PHE A 15 11.69 -20.94 10.88
C PHE A 15 10.19 -20.80 10.66
N ALA A 16 9.57 -19.77 11.22
CA ALA A 16 8.25 -19.35 10.78
C ALA A 16 8.41 -18.76 9.37
N VAL A 17 8.23 -19.62 8.37
CA VAL A 17 8.08 -19.24 6.97
C VAL A 17 6.71 -18.57 6.85
N ALA A 18 6.66 -17.27 7.12
CA ALA A 18 5.57 -16.45 6.63
C ALA A 18 5.87 -16.13 5.16
N SER A 19 5.51 -17.07 4.28
CA SER A 19 5.46 -16.83 2.85
C SER A 19 4.38 -15.79 2.56
N ILE A 20 4.71 -14.51 2.67
CA ILE A 20 3.99 -13.46 1.92
C ILE A 20 4.62 -13.39 0.53
N ALA A 21 4.23 -14.34 -0.31
CA ALA A 21 4.30 -14.15 -1.75
C ALA A 21 3.28 -13.05 -2.11
N GLN A 22 3.70 -11.78 -2.02
CA GLN A 22 2.98 -10.70 -2.68
C GLN A 22 3.52 -10.62 -4.10
N ALA A 23 2.73 -11.16 -5.03
CA ALA A 23 2.93 -11.00 -6.44
C ALA A 23 2.77 -9.51 -6.79
N GLY A 24 3.83 -8.91 -7.33
CA GLY A 24 3.86 -7.54 -7.82
C GLY A 24 5.32 -7.13 -7.96
N GLY A 25 5.83 -7.14 -9.18
CA GLY A 25 7.23 -6.85 -9.48
C GLY A 25 7.68 -5.47 -9.02
N ASP A 26 9.00 -5.37 -8.84
CA ASP A 26 9.80 -4.15 -8.74
C ASP A 26 9.57 -3.25 -7.50
N ALA A 27 10.60 -3.22 -6.66
CA ALA A 27 10.81 -2.38 -5.48
C ALA A 27 9.57 -2.15 -4.58
N ALA A 28 9.47 -2.92 -3.48
CA ALA A 28 8.46 -2.70 -2.45
C ALA A 28 8.43 -1.23 -2.02
N VAL A 29 7.31 -0.56 -2.28
CA VAL A 29 7.04 0.83 -1.91
C VAL A 29 7.13 0.96 -0.39
N LYS A 30 7.89 1.95 0.10
CA LYS A 30 8.11 2.16 1.54
C LYS A 30 7.50 3.46 2.04
N PRO A 31 7.02 3.51 3.30
CA PRO A 31 6.70 4.77 3.96
C PRO A 31 7.86 5.77 3.89
N ARG A 32 7.53 7.07 3.79
CA ARG A 32 8.44 8.21 3.68
C ARG A 32 9.23 8.32 2.38
N GLN A 33 9.11 7.38 1.44
CA GLN A 33 9.71 7.53 0.12
C GLN A 33 8.93 8.56 -0.71
N GLU A 34 9.61 9.28 -1.60
CA GLU A 34 8.96 10.06 -2.65
C GLU A 34 8.61 9.17 -3.84
N ILE A 35 7.44 9.39 -4.43
CA ILE A 35 6.93 8.72 -5.61
C ILE A 35 6.39 9.73 -6.62
N GLN A 36 6.30 9.31 -7.87
CA GLN A 36 5.47 9.96 -8.88
C GLN A 36 4.43 8.96 -9.35
N LEU A 37 3.24 9.47 -9.70
CA LEU A 37 2.18 8.64 -10.25
C LEU A 37 2.14 8.70 -11.78
N THR A 38 1.59 7.66 -12.38
CA THR A 38 1.37 7.51 -13.82
C THR A 38 0.32 8.49 -14.33
N LYS A 39 0.20 8.57 -15.65
CA LYS A 39 -0.83 9.36 -16.32
C LYS A 39 -2.23 8.85 -15.91
N ASN A 40 -3.16 9.75 -15.63
CA ASN A 40 -4.53 9.43 -15.19
C ASN A 40 -4.65 8.68 -13.85
N ALA A 41 -3.63 8.77 -12.99
CA ALA A 41 -3.72 8.23 -11.64
C ALA A 41 -4.86 8.91 -10.87
N TRP A 42 -5.46 8.15 -9.95
CA TRP A 42 -6.52 8.61 -9.07
C TRP A 42 -6.33 7.99 -7.69
N GLY A 43 -6.91 8.62 -6.68
CA GLY A 43 -6.91 8.10 -5.32
C GLY A 43 -8.18 8.50 -4.56
N CYS A 44 -8.45 7.82 -3.46
CA CYS A 44 -9.66 8.00 -2.66
C CYS A 44 -9.34 8.52 -1.26
N LEU A 45 -10.31 9.21 -0.64
CA LEU A 45 -10.15 9.84 0.68
C LEU A 45 -9.92 8.82 1.82
N SER A 46 -10.19 7.54 1.58
CA SER A 46 -10.02 6.46 2.56
C SER A 46 -9.71 5.14 1.86
N LYS A 47 -9.09 4.20 2.57
CA LYS A 47 -8.83 2.83 2.11
C LYS A 47 -10.12 2.11 1.70
N ASP A 48 -11.18 2.18 2.51
CA ASP A 48 -12.46 1.50 2.22
C ASP A 48 -13.08 1.96 0.88
N ASN A 49 -13.04 3.27 0.60
CA ASN A 49 -13.47 3.81 -0.69
C ASN A 49 -12.62 3.29 -1.85
N LEU A 50 -11.29 3.20 -1.69
CA LEU A 50 -10.42 2.62 -2.70
C LEU A 50 -10.77 1.15 -2.95
N ASP A 51 -10.92 0.37 -1.88
CA ASP A 51 -11.25 -1.06 -1.96
C ASP A 51 -12.57 -1.29 -2.69
N SER A 52 -13.62 -0.53 -2.33
CA SER A 52 -14.91 -0.65 -3.00
C SER A 52 -14.83 -0.27 -4.48
N VAL A 53 -14.06 0.76 -4.85
CA VAL A 53 -13.87 1.12 -6.26
C VAL A 53 -13.11 0.03 -7.02
N LEU A 54 -12.04 -0.52 -6.44
CA LEU A 54 -11.29 -1.59 -7.06
C LEU A 54 -12.13 -2.87 -7.21
N ASP A 55 -13.00 -3.18 -6.24
CA ASP A 55 -13.98 -4.27 -6.35
C ASP A 55 -14.95 -4.04 -7.52
N HIS A 56 -15.48 -2.84 -7.67
CA HIS A 56 -16.32 -2.49 -8.81
C HIS A 56 -15.57 -2.57 -10.15
N GLU A 57 -14.31 -2.13 -10.20
CA GLU A 57 -13.48 -2.27 -11.40
C GLU A 57 -13.26 -3.73 -11.80
N ARG A 58 -12.91 -4.59 -10.84
CA ARG A 58 -12.71 -6.04 -11.08
C ARG A 58 -14.00 -6.73 -11.50
N GLY A 59 -15.16 -6.25 -11.00
CA GLY A 59 -16.48 -6.72 -11.42
C GLY A 59 -17.01 -6.12 -12.73
N GLY A 60 -16.30 -5.17 -13.35
CA GLY A 60 -16.75 -4.51 -14.59
C GLY A 60 -17.89 -3.48 -14.38
N HIS A 61 -18.14 -3.05 -13.16
CA HIS A 61 -19.20 -2.12 -12.79
C HIS A 61 -18.74 -0.65 -12.89
N SER A 62 -18.49 -0.17 -14.12
CA SER A 62 -17.97 1.18 -14.37
C SER A 62 -18.85 2.31 -13.82
N GLN A 63 -20.18 2.16 -13.87
CA GLN A 63 -21.11 3.16 -13.32
C GLN A 63 -20.99 3.28 -11.79
N ALA A 64 -20.79 2.16 -11.09
CA ALA A 64 -20.63 2.16 -9.64
C ALA A 64 -19.31 2.85 -9.24
N LYS A 65 -18.24 2.64 -10.01
CA LYS A 65 -17.00 3.40 -9.86
C LYS A 65 -17.24 4.91 -10.04
N GLN A 66 -17.96 5.32 -11.08
CA GLN A 66 -18.17 6.74 -11.38
C GLN A 66 -18.83 7.50 -10.22
N GLN A 67 -19.75 6.86 -9.50
CA GLN A 67 -20.40 7.45 -8.33
C GLN A 67 -19.41 7.92 -7.25
N TYR A 68 -18.27 7.22 -7.07
CA TYR A 68 -17.25 7.63 -6.11
C TYR A 68 -16.52 8.92 -6.52
N PHE A 69 -16.41 9.19 -7.83
CA PHE A 69 -15.85 10.44 -8.33
C PHE A 69 -16.89 11.57 -8.26
N ASP A 70 -18.15 11.28 -8.60
CA ASP A 70 -19.24 12.25 -8.54
C ASP A 70 -19.52 12.71 -7.09
N ASP A 71 -19.34 11.82 -6.11
CA ASP A 71 -19.45 12.12 -4.68
C ASP A 71 -18.16 12.71 -4.07
N PHE A 72 -17.14 12.98 -4.89
CA PHE A 72 -15.82 13.47 -4.44
C PHE A 72 -15.08 12.57 -3.44
N ARG A 73 -15.49 11.30 -3.33
CA ARG A 73 -14.81 10.29 -2.49
C ARG A 73 -13.51 9.81 -3.11
N CYS A 74 -13.39 9.91 -4.43
CA CYS A 74 -12.17 9.68 -5.18
C CYS A 74 -11.89 10.85 -6.14
N LEU A 75 -10.62 11.15 -6.32
CA LEU A 75 -10.13 12.32 -7.05
C LEU A 75 -9.03 11.90 -8.02
N SER A 76 -9.00 12.54 -9.19
CA SER A 76 -7.85 12.46 -10.08
C SER A 76 -6.64 13.11 -9.42
N VAL A 77 -5.48 12.48 -9.56
CA VAL A 77 -4.22 13.01 -9.02
C VAL A 77 -3.50 13.79 -10.12
N PRO A 78 -3.00 15.01 -9.84
CA PRO A 78 -2.27 15.79 -10.82
C PRO A 78 -1.00 15.07 -11.32
N GLU A 79 -0.79 15.13 -12.63
CA GLU A 79 0.40 14.55 -13.27
C GLU A 79 1.66 15.38 -12.98
N GLY A 80 2.82 14.70 -12.95
CA GLY A 80 4.13 15.34 -12.82
C GLY A 80 4.45 15.88 -11.42
N GLN A 81 3.55 15.72 -10.45
CA GLN A 81 3.81 16.06 -9.06
C GLN A 81 4.57 14.94 -8.34
N ARG A 82 5.30 15.34 -7.29
CA ARG A 82 5.95 14.43 -6.34
C ARG A 82 5.07 14.26 -5.12
N PHE A 83 4.95 13.03 -4.66
CA PHE A 83 4.18 12.66 -3.48
C PHE A 83 5.06 11.91 -2.50
N ARG A 84 4.76 12.02 -1.22
CA ARG A 84 5.39 11.25 -0.16
C ARG A 84 4.44 10.15 0.27
N VAL A 85 4.97 8.93 0.36
CA VAL A 85 4.24 7.79 0.91
C VAL A 85 4.07 7.97 2.43
N VAL A 86 2.84 7.83 2.89
CA VAL A 86 2.47 7.85 4.31
C VAL A 86 2.42 6.42 4.84
N SER A 87 1.64 5.56 4.19
CA SER A 87 1.46 4.15 4.56
C SER A 87 1.32 3.27 3.33
N VAL A 88 1.56 1.97 3.51
CA VAL A 88 1.37 0.95 2.49
C VAL A 88 0.61 -0.19 3.14
N ASP A 89 -0.46 -0.64 2.48
CA ASP A 89 -1.29 -1.76 2.93
C ASP A 89 -1.72 -2.60 1.73
N ASN A 90 -1.28 -3.86 1.68
CA ASN A 90 -1.65 -4.83 0.65
C ASN A 90 -1.49 -4.35 -0.82
N GLY A 91 -0.47 -3.53 -1.09
CA GLY A 91 -0.23 -2.99 -2.43
C GLY A 91 -0.98 -1.68 -2.71
N ASP A 92 -1.77 -1.19 -1.76
CA ASP A 92 -2.33 0.16 -1.80
C ASP A 92 -1.43 1.11 -1.00
N VAL A 93 -1.40 2.35 -1.45
CA VAL A 93 -0.45 3.35 -0.97
C VAL A 93 -1.23 4.59 -0.57
N GLN A 94 -1.07 4.99 0.69
CA GLN A 94 -1.50 6.31 1.13
C GLN A 94 -0.39 7.31 0.83
N PHE A 95 -0.74 8.45 0.24
CA PHE A 95 0.22 9.47 -0.13
C PHE A 95 -0.33 10.87 0.08
N VAL A 96 0.60 11.81 0.28
CA VAL A 96 0.36 13.24 0.34
C VAL A 96 1.31 13.94 -0.63
N SER A 97 1.04 15.20 -0.98
CA SER A 97 2.03 16.01 -1.70
C SER A 97 3.36 16.00 -0.93
N ALA A 98 4.50 15.94 -1.63
CA ALA A 98 5.82 15.84 -1.00
C ALA A 98 6.10 17.02 -0.05
N ASP A 99 5.55 18.19 -0.35
CA ASP A 99 5.70 19.41 0.46
C ASP A 99 4.70 19.51 1.63
N ASN A 100 3.78 18.55 1.75
CA ASN A 100 2.79 18.50 2.83
C ASN A 100 3.30 17.62 4.00
N SER A 101 3.13 18.07 5.25
CA SER A 101 3.49 17.34 6.48
C SER A 101 2.38 16.43 7.03
N ASP A 102 1.22 16.40 6.39
CA ASP A 102 0.07 15.59 6.81
C ASP A 102 0.43 14.11 6.90
N GLN A 103 -0.23 13.44 7.84
CA GLN A 103 -0.12 12.00 8.11
C GLN A 103 -1.31 11.21 7.55
N GLN A 104 -2.17 11.89 6.80
CA GLN A 104 -3.31 11.29 6.12
C GLN A 104 -3.43 11.96 4.75
N GLY A 105 -3.77 11.17 3.76
CA GLY A 105 -3.94 11.63 2.39
C GLY A 105 -4.76 10.65 1.59
N LEU A 106 -4.62 10.75 0.27
CA LEU A 106 -5.33 9.88 -0.65
C LEU A 106 -4.72 8.47 -0.66
N TRP A 107 -5.56 7.48 -0.87
CA TRP A 107 -5.20 6.09 -1.09
C TRP A 107 -5.29 5.76 -2.58
N ALA A 108 -4.27 5.12 -3.14
CA ALA A 108 -4.27 4.63 -4.52
C ALA A 108 -3.61 3.26 -4.63
N ASP A 109 -4.00 2.50 -5.64
CA ASP A 109 -3.37 1.23 -6.01
C ASP A 109 -1.92 1.46 -6.49
N SER A 110 -0.97 0.66 -6.02
CA SER A 110 0.45 0.74 -6.40
C SER A 110 0.71 0.64 -7.90
N ARG A 111 -0.22 0.10 -8.70
CA ARG A 111 -0.15 0.11 -10.18
C ARG A 111 -0.04 1.52 -10.76
N PHE A 112 -0.42 2.54 -10.01
CA PHE A 112 -0.28 3.94 -10.41
C PHE A 112 1.10 4.52 -10.13
N ILE A 113 2.00 3.81 -9.46
CA ILE A 113 3.35 4.32 -9.18
C ILE A 113 4.24 4.08 -10.40
N LYS A 114 4.97 5.12 -10.82
CA LYS A 114 5.99 4.99 -11.86
C LYS A 114 7.17 4.18 -11.32
N GLN A 115 7.53 3.12 -12.05
CA GLN A 115 8.75 2.32 -11.85
C GLN A 115 9.99 3.08 -12.31
#